data_AF-S9R124-F1
#
_entry.id   AF-S9R124-F1
#
_cell.length_a   1.000
_cell.length_b   1.000
_cell.length_c   1.000
_cell.angle_alpha   90.00
_cell.angle_beta   90.00
_cell.angle_gamma   90.00
#
_symmetry.space_group_name_H-M   'P 1'
#
loop_
_entity.id
_entity.type
_entity.pdbx_description
1 polymer ?
#
loop_
_entity_poly.entity_id
_entity_poly.type
_entity_poly.pdbx_seq_one_letter_code
_entity_poly.pdbx_strand_id
1 'polypeptide(L)'
;MSNPSRTVNIKTNVVKRILKDVEVAHIDIQDAKERVQARIDNQEDEHEIEHQKFVLKQHLRALPDALRRLQQASDDLQSIVDNPVYEGLPELESAKPVLESAKEILQKEQSSNAPKNGHA
;
A
#
# COMPACT_ATOMS: atom_id res chain seq x y z
N MET A 1 -6.60 -31.93 3.85
CA MET A 1 -5.73 -30.99 3.12
C MET A 1 -6.58 -29.83 2.63
N SER A 2 -6.05 -28.60 2.66
CA SER A 2 -6.72 -27.41 2.10
C SER A 2 -6.95 -27.61 0.59
N ASN A 3 -8.09 -27.18 0.06
CA ASN A 3 -8.34 -27.19 -1.38
C ASN A 3 -7.38 -26.18 -2.07
N PRO A 4 -6.57 -26.58 -3.06
CA PRO A 4 -5.59 -25.69 -3.70
C PRO A 4 -6.21 -24.44 -4.32
N SER A 5 -7.32 -24.58 -5.06
CA SER A 5 -8.07 -23.45 -5.65
C SER A 5 -8.57 -22.49 -4.56
N ARG A 6 -9.12 -23.02 -3.46
CA ARG A 6 -9.54 -22.20 -2.31
C ARG A 6 -8.37 -21.43 -1.71
N THR A 7 -7.19 -22.04 -1.66
CA THR A 7 -5.98 -21.43 -1.09
C THR A 7 -5.54 -20.23 -1.93
N VAL A 8 -5.47 -20.39 -3.25
CA VAL A 8 -5.13 -19.30 -4.19
C VAL A 8 -6.11 -18.14 -4.01
N ASN A 9 -7.42 -18.42 -4.03
CA ASN A 9 -8.45 -17.39 -3.87
C ASN A 9 -8.34 -16.62 -2.54
N ILE A 10 -8.09 -17.31 -1.44
CA ILE A 10 -7.93 -16.67 -0.12
C ILE A 10 -6.72 -15.73 -0.14
N LYS A 11 -5.56 -16.18 -0.61
CA LYS A 11 -4.34 -15.37 -0.63
C LYS A 11 -4.49 -14.18 -1.58
N THR A 12 -5.08 -14.37 -2.75
CA THR A 12 -5.42 -13.27 -3.68
C THR A 12 -6.32 -12.23 -3.03
N ASN A 13 -7.38 -12.64 -2.33
CA ASN A 13 -8.31 -11.71 -1.67
C ASN A 13 -7.67 -10.98 -0.49
N VAL A 14 -6.73 -11.61 0.22
CA VAL A 14 -5.93 -10.92 1.26
C VAL A 14 -5.12 -9.78 0.65
N VAL A 15 -4.42 -10.02 -0.46
CA VAL A 15 -3.65 -8.97 -1.16
C VAL A 15 -4.59 -7.85 -1.65
N LYS A 16 -5.74 -8.18 -2.26
CA LYS A 16 -6.74 -7.19 -2.71
C LYS A 16 -7.22 -6.28 -1.56
N ARG A 17 -7.50 -6.85 -0.39
CA ARG A 17 -7.94 -6.05 0.76
C ARG A 17 -6.85 -5.08 1.21
N ILE A 18 -5.62 -5.57 1.31
CA ILE A 18 -4.50 -4.73 1.76
C ILE A 18 -4.17 -3.65 0.71
N LEU A 19 -4.30 -3.94 -0.58
CA LEU A 19 -4.23 -2.92 -1.64
C LEU A 19 -5.24 -1.80 -1.41
N LYS A 20 -6.48 -2.14 -1.04
CA LYS A 20 -7.50 -1.14 -0.70
C LYS A 20 -7.15 -0.36 0.57
N ASP A 21 -6.61 -1.03 1.59
CA ASP A 21 -6.15 -0.36 2.81
C ASP A 21 -5.03 0.66 2.51
N VAL A 22 -4.09 0.33 1.62
CA VAL A 22 -3.03 1.24 1.14
C VAL A 22 -3.62 2.41 0.34
N GLU A 23 -4.58 2.13 -0.54
CA GLU A 23 -5.27 3.17 -1.31
C GLU A 23 -5.98 4.18 -0.39
N VAL A 24 -6.72 3.69 0.62
CA VAL A 24 -7.40 4.53 1.60
C VAL A 24 -6.39 5.36 2.40
N ALA A 25 -5.28 4.78 2.83
CA ALA A 25 -4.23 5.52 3.52
C ALA A 25 -3.65 6.66 2.65
N HIS A 26 -3.47 6.43 1.34
CA HIS A 26 -3.04 7.48 0.41
C HIS A 26 -4.07 8.60 0.26
N ILE A 27 -5.36 8.27 0.15
CA ILE A 27 -6.44 9.25 0.09
C ILE A 27 -6.45 10.10 1.36
N ASP A 28 -6.41 9.49 2.54
CA ASP A 28 -6.40 10.20 3.82
C ASP A 28 -5.18 11.14 3.95
N ILE A 29 -4.00 10.70 3.51
CA ILE A 29 -2.79 11.52 3.49
C ILE A 29 -2.95 12.70 2.52
N GLN A 30 -3.52 12.47 1.35
CA GLN A 30 -3.73 13.52 0.34
C GLN A 30 -4.72 14.56 0.83
N ASP A 31 -5.86 14.13 1.37
CA ASP A 31 -6.87 15.02 1.97
C ASP A 31 -6.27 15.86 3.11
N ALA A 32 -5.44 15.24 3.97
CA ALA A 32 -4.76 15.95 5.04
C ALA A 32 -3.73 16.97 4.52
N LYS A 33 -2.99 16.66 3.44
CA LYS A 33 -2.08 17.61 2.78
C LYS A 33 -2.84 18.79 2.18
N GLU A 34 -3.93 18.53 1.49
CA GLU A 34 -4.78 19.57 0.89
C GLU A 34 -5.36 20.48 1.96
N ARG A 35 -5.80 19.93 3.10
CA ARG A 35 -6.23 20.74 4.26
C ARG A 35 -5.12 21.63 4.79
N VAL A 36 -3.91 21.12 4.98
CA VAL A 36 -2.77 21.94 5.42
C VAL A 36 -2.49 23.05 4.41
N GLN A 37 -2.48 22.75 3.12
CA GLN A 37 -2.23 23.74 2.07
C GLN A 37 -3.32 24.82 2.04
N ALA A 38 -4.60 24.43 2.13
CA ALA A 38 -5.70 25.38 2.18
C ALA A 38 -5.61 26.33 3.37
N ARG A 39 -5.20 25.85 4.56
CA ARG A 39 -4.97 26.72 5.73
C ARG A 39 -3.84 27.73 5.50
N ILE A 40 -2.77 27.30 4.84
CA ILE A 40 -1.64 28.17 4.45
C ILE A 40 -2.10 29.23 3.44
N ASP A 41 -2.82 28.81 2.40
CA ASP A 41 -3.28 29.70 1.32
C ASP A 41 -4.29 30.74 1.84
N ASN A 42 -5.10 30.36 2.82
CA ASN A 42 -6.03 31.25 3.51
C ASN A 42 -5.36 32.17 4.56
N GLN A 43 -4.04 32.07 4.75
CA GLN A 43 -3.27 32.83 5.74
C GLN A 43 -3.85 32.71 7.16
N GLU A 44 -4.27 31.50 7.53
CA GLU A 44 -4.76 31.25 8.88
C GLU A 44 -3.65 31.32 9.93
N ASP A 45 -4.05 31.34 11.21
CA ASP A 45 -3.12 31.41 12.33
C ASP A 45 -2.15 30.22 12.36
N GLU A 46 -0.92 30.48 12.82
CA GLU A 46 0.15 29.48 12.87
C GLU A 46 -0.22 28.28 13.74
N HIS A 47 -0.97 28.48 14.82
CA HIS A 47 -1.44 27.39 15.68
C HIS A 47 -2.37 26.42 14.93
N GLU A 48 -3.27 26.94 14.08
CA GLU A 48 -4.17 26.11 13.27
C GLU A 48 -3.40 25.32 12.20
N ILE A 49 -2.42 25.96 11.57
CA ILE A 49 -1.55 25.30 10.58
C ILE A 49 -0.71 24.18 11.23
N GLU A 50 -0.09 24.44 12.37
CA GLU A 50 0.71 23.44 13.10
C GLU A 50 -0.15 22.29 13.62
N HIS A 51 -1.37 22.56 14.06
CA HIS A 51 -2.32 21.52 14.43
C HIS A 51 -2.65 20.62 13.22
N GLN A 52 -2.94 21.18 12.05
CA GLN A 52 -3.20 20.36 10.85
C GLN A 52 -1.97 19.58 10.38
N LYS A 53 -0.77 20.16 10.50
CA LYS A 53 0.49 19.42 10.24
C LYS A 53 0.66 18.24 11.20
N PHE A 54 0.26 18.38 12.47
CA PHE A 54 0.26 17.28 13.43
C PHE A 54 -0.72 16.18 13.00
N VAL A 55 -1.94 16.53 12.58
CA VAL A 55 -2.92 15.58 12.04
C VAL A 55 -2.35 14.84 10.82
N LEU A 56 -1.77 15.56 9.85
CA LEU A 56 -1.10 14.98 8.68
C LEU A 56 -0.01 13.97 9.10
N LYS A 57 0.82 14.31 10.10
CA LYS A 57 1.83 13.39 10.63
C LYS A 57 1.22 12.11 11.21
N GLN A 58 0.01 12.15 11.78
CA GLN A 58 -0.66 10.93 12.25
C GLN A 58 -1.10 10.03 11.09
N HIS A 59 -1.67 10.60 10.03
CA HIS A 59 -2.04 9.83 8.83
C HIS A 59 -0.80 9.21 8.14
N LEU A 60 0.30 9.95 8.05
CA LEU A 60 1.57 9.45 7.50
C LEU A 60 2.13 8.22 8.25
N ARG A 61 1.80 8.05 9.54
CA ARG A 61 2.25 6.89 10.33
C ARG A 61 1.48 5.61 9.99
N ALA A 62 0.31 5.70 9.37
CA ALA A 62 -0.51 4.53 9.03
C ALA A 62 0.01 3.79 7.79
N LEU A 63 0.54 4.53 6.81
CA LEU A 63 0.99 3.98 5.52
C LEU A 63 2.11 2.92 5.66
N PRO A 64 3.17 3.11 6.48
CA PRO A 64 4.22 2.11 6.62
C PRO A 64 3.75 0.72 7.07
N ASP A 65 2.78 0.64 8.00
CA ASP A 65 2.26 -0.67 8.43
C ASP A 65 1.41 -1.33 7.34
N ALA A 66 0.60 -0.56 6.60
CA ALA A 66 -0.15 -1.07 5.46
C ALA A 66 0.79 -1.62 4.37
N LEU A 67 1.88 -0.91 4.05
CA LEU A 67 2.89 -1.37 3.09
C LEU A 67 3.63 -2.61 3.56
N ARG A 68 3.98 -2.69 4.85
CA ARG A 68 4.62 -3.89 5.42
C ARG A 68 3.71 -5.11 5.32
N ARG A 69 2.40 -4.94 5.59
CA ARG A 69 1.40 -6.00 5.41
C ARG A 69 1.24 -6.38 3.94
N LEU A 70 1.30 -5.40 3.04
CA LEU A 70 1.22 -5.65 1.59
C LEU A 70 2.40 -6.49 1.12
N GLN A 71 3.62 -6.16 1.55
CA GLN A 71 4.83 -6.92 1.23
C GLN A 71 4.71 -8.37 1.69
N GLN A 72 4.32 -8.60 2.95
CA GLN A 72 4.16 -9.97 3.45
C GLN A 72 3.10 -10.75 2.67
N ALA A 73 1.97 -10.11 2.35
CA ALA A 73 0.90 -10.75 1.61
C ALA A 73 1.28 -11.02 0.14
N SER A 74 2.06 -10.14 -0.49
CA SER A 74 2.59 -10.35 -1.83
C SER A 74 3.61 -11.48 -1.86
N ASP A 75 4.49 -11.58 -0.86
CA ASP A 75 5.48 -12.66 -0.76
C ASP A 75 4.80 -14.02 -0.55
N ASP A 76 3.76 -14.04 0.29
CA ASP A 76 2.90 -15.20 0.48
C ASP A 76 2.21 -15.62 -0.83
N LEU A 77 1.69 -14.67 -1.60
CA LEU A 77 1.01 -14.96 -2.87
C LEU A 77 2.01 -15.38 -3.97
N GLN A 78 3.19 -14.76 -4.02
CA GLN A 78 4.30 -15.15 -4.89
C GLN A 78 4.71 -16.60 -4.63
N SER A 79 4.83 -16.98 -3.36
CA SER A 79 5.12 -18.37 -2.96
C SER A 79 4.07 -19.38 -3.42
N ILE A 80 2.82 -18.95 -3.62
CA ILE A 80 1.75 -19.79 -4.20
C ILE A 80 1.89 -19.87 -5.72
N VAL A 81 2.20 -18.76 -6.39
CA VAL A 81 2.41 -18.71 -7.84
C VAL A 81 3.60 -19.57 -8.28
N ASP A 82 4.68 -19.56 -7.51
CA ASP A 82 5.92 -20.29 -7.83
C ASP A 82 5.86 -21.77 -7.44
N ASN A 83 4.80 -22.21 -6.77
CA ASN A 83 4.69 -23.57 -6.27
C ASN A 83 3.97 -24.48 -7.29
N PRO A 84 4.64 -25.54 -7.79
CA PRO A 84 4.08 -26.46 -8.80
C PRO A 84 2.75 -27.12 -8.41
N VAL A 85 2.44 -27.21 -7.11
CA VAL A 85 1.17 -27.77 -6.60
C VAL A 85 -0.05 -26.97 -7.10
N TYR A 86 0.14 -25.69 -7.41
CA TYR A 86 -0.93 -24.80 -7.88
C TYR A 86 -0.89 -24.58 -9.40
N GLU A 87 0.09 -25.16 -10.10
CA GLU A 87 0.26 -24.98 -11.53
C GLU A 87 -0.97 -25.47 -12.32
N GLY A 88 -1.36 -24.72 -13.36
CA GLY A 88 -2.53 -25.03 -14.18
C GLY A 88 -3.88 -24.70 -13.53
N LEU A 89 -3.93 -24.18 -12.30
CA LEU A 89 -5.17 -23.69 -11.71
C LEU A 89 -5.63 -22.38 -12.37
N PRO A 90 -6.89 -22.27 -12.83
CA PRO A 90 -7.41 -21.04 -13.43
C PRO A 90 -7.39 -19.86 -12.45
N GLU A 91 -7.46 -20.11 -11.14
CA GLU A 91 -7.37 -19.09 -10.11
C GLU A 91 -6.02 -18.36 -10.11
N LEU A 92 -4.93 -19.02 -10.53
CA LEU A 92 -3.62 -18.36 -10.63
C LEU A 92 -3.61 -17.24 -11.67
N GLU A 93 -4.35 -17.39 -12.78
CA GLU A 93 -4.46 -16.33 -13.79
C GLU A 93 -5.11 -15.06 -13.23
N SER A 94 -6.01 -15.21 -12.25
CA SER A 94 -6.60 -14.08 -11.52
C SER A 94 -5.71 -13.52 -10.41
N ALA A 95 -4.77 -14.32 -9.90
CA ALA A 95 -3.84 -13.96 -8.84
C ALA A 95 -2.65 -13.13 -9.34
N LYS A 96 -2.11 -13.50 -10.52
CA LYS A 96 -0.98 -12.83 -11.17
C LYS A 96 -1.16 -11.30 -11.30
N PRO A 97 -2.26 -10.76 -11.88
CA PRO A 97 -2.40 -9.31 -12.01
C PRO A 97 -2.47 -8.60 -10.65
N VAL A 98 -3.05 -9.24 -9.63
CA VAL A 98 -3.13 -8.68 -8.27
C VAL A 98 -1.74 -8.62 -7.63
N LEU A 99 -0.93 -9.64 -7.85
CA LEU A 99 0.45 -9.70 -7.38
C LEU A 99 1.31 -8.63 -8.06
N GLU A 100 1.16 -8.44 -9.36
CA GLU A 100 1.86 -7.37 -10.09
C GLU A 100 1.45 -5.99 -9.59
N SER A 101 0.15 -5.71 -9.41
CA SER A 101 -0.29 -4.44 -8.81
C SER A 101 0.29 -4.19 -7.41
N ALA A 102 0.42 -5.24 -6.58
CA ALA A 102 1.06 -5.12 -5.28
C ALA A 102 2.55 -4.76 -5.38
N LYS A 103 3.29 -5.41 -6.29
CA LYS A 103 4.71 -5.12 -6.53
C LYS A 103 4.92 -3.71 -7.08
N GLU A 104 4.09 -3.26 -8.02
CA GLU A 104 4.16 -1.91 -8.58
C GLU A 104 4.01 -0.84 -7.49
N ILE A 105 3.02 -1.02 -6.58
CA ILE A 105 2.84 -0.10 -5.45
C ILE A 105 4.06 -0.14 -4.51
N LEU A 106 4.53 -1.32 -4.13
CA LEU A 106 5.69 -1.45 -3.24
C LEU A 106 6.95 -0.82 -3.85
N GLN A 107 7.20 -1.00 -5.15
CA GLN A 107 8.32 -0.40 -5.86
C GLN A 107 8.20 1.13 -5.95
N LYS A 108 6.99 1.64 -6.21
CA LYS A 108 6.71 3.08 -6.22
C LYS A 108 7.01 3.72 -4.86
N GLU A 109 6.57 3.08 -3.77
CA GLU A 109 6.81 3.57 -2.41
C GLU A 109 8.29 3.48 -2.00
N GLN A 110 8.99 2.42 -2.39
CA GLN A 110 10.45 2.32 -2.18
C GLN A 110 11.23 3.40 -2.94
N SER A 111 10.80 3.72 -4.17
CA SER A 111 11.40 4.79 -4.98
C SER A 111 11.11 6.19 -4.43
N SER A 112 9.92 6.37 -3.84
CA SER A 112 9.50 7.61 -3.17
C SER A 112 10.24 7.85 -1.84
N ASN A 113 10.60 6.76 -1.13
CA ASN A 113 11.22 6.80 0.19
C ASN A 113 12.75 6.59 0.16
N ALA A 114 13.36 6.43 -1.02
CA ALA A 114 14.80 6.38 -1.17
C ALA A 114 15.42 7.71 -0.70
N PRO A 115 16.47 7.69 0.15
CA PRO A 115 17.17 8.92 0.48
C PRO A 115 17.71 9.53 -0.82
N LYS A 116 17.37 10.80 -1.09
CA LYS A 116 18.08 11.62 -2.07
C LYS A 116 19.51 11.84 -1.57
N ASN A 117 20.34 10.80 -1.61
CA ASN A 117 21.76 10.90 -1.36
C ASN A 117 22.48 10.95 -2.70
N GLY A 118 22.95 12.15 -3.08
CA GLY A 118 24.21 12.27 -3.81
C GLY A 118 24.28 13.31 -4.92
N HIS A 119 24.90 14.45 -4.57
CA HIS A 119 25.68 15.38 -5.40
C HIS A 119 24.90 16.45 -6.19
N ALA A 120 25.21 17.75 -6.10
CA ALA A 120 26.47 18.42 -5.79
C ALA A 120 26.33 19.56 -4.76
#